data_AF-A0A8H8M2Z7-F1
#
_entry.id   AF-A0A8H8M2Z7-F1
#
_cell.length_a   1.000
_cell.length_b   1.000
_cell.length_c   1.000
_cell.angle_alpha   90.00
_cell.angle_beta   90.00
_cell.angle_gamma   90.00
#
_symmetry.space_group_name_H-M   'P 1'
#
loop_
_entity.id
_entity.type
_entity.pdbx_description
1 polymer ?
#
loop_
_entity_poly.entity_id
_entity_poly.type
_entity_poly.pdbx_seq_one_letter_code
_entity_poly.pdbx_strand_id
1 'polypeptide(L)'
;MSTPGLALNLHGSTSRPPEERSDAENKWVSLQPYLQSRGYQLRPRYQPDWVPSWKVTGARPSESEDSIDALPIRVLDATRTRDGLQVVIKMLITSHDNREGEYELEILQHFSSPLYSQDITNHTVPCLDSFPIPGEDGGMFVVMPLLSKYSDPPFHDLSEVHDFLTQIFEGLAFLHGHNIAHCDIASANIMMDKRPLYEESFHPFHQHRTLDGKRRILPKHVRSQRPVRYYYIDFGYAKWFKDISTSRTVSGVYGKERAPEQLAGAPHDPFKVDIYQLGAIVRRDLIPVRLPVILPHSE
;
A
#
# COMPACT_ATOMS: atom_id res chain seq x y z
N MET A 1 22.44 27.93 17.65
CA MET A 1 21.82 27.09 18.70
C MET A 1 20.87 26.16 18.00
N SER A 2 21.35 24.95 17.78
CA SER A 2 20.77 23.98 16.86
C SER A 2 19.84 23.06 17.63
N THR A 3 18.55 23.10 17.32
CA THR A 3 17.57 22.14 17.84
C THR A 3 17.78 20.79 17.14
N PRO A 4 17.83 19.65 17.88
CA PRO A 4 18.12 18.36 17.28
C PRO A 4 16.93 17.85 16.49
N GLY A 5 17.17 17.47 15.23
CA GLY A 5 16.20 16.73 14.44
C GLY A 5 15.93 15.37 15.08
N LEU A 6 14.65 14.97 15.14
CA LEU A 6 14.27 13.59 15.38
C LEU A 6 14.76 12.73 14.21
N ALA A 7 16.01 12.30 14.29
CA ALA A 7 16.43 11.06 13.66
C ALA A 7 15.65 9.94 14.36
N LEU A 8 14.73 9.30 13.64
CA LEU A 8 14.22 7.99 14.03
C LEU A 8 15.43 7.05 14.12
N ASN A 9 15.89 6.83 15.35
CA ASN A 9 16.90 5.84 15.68
C ASN A 9 16.38 4.47 15.23
N LEU A 10 16.79 4.05 14.04
CA LEU A 10 16.67 2.68 13.54
C LEU A 10 17.65 1.73 14.25
N HIS A 11 17.91 1.88 15.54
CA HIS A 11 18.72 0.94 16.32
C HIS A 11 17.99 0.58 17.61
N GLY A 12 17.12 -0.41 17.46
CA GLY A 12 16.39 -1.11 18.52
C GLY A 12 15.76 -2.40 18.00
N SER A 13 16.39 -3.08 17.03
CA SER A 13 16.02 -4.45 16.66
C SER A 13 16.66 -5.39 17.67
N THR A 14 16.01 -5.61 18.81
CA THR A 14 16.08 -6.93 19.42
C THR A 14 15.37 -7.86 18.43
N SER A 15 16.14 -8.57 17.59
CA SER A 15 15.54 -9.54 16.66
C SER A 15 14.85 -10.60 17.53
N ARG A 16 13.52 -10.55 17.59
CA ARG A 16 12.73 -11.61 18.21
C ARG A 16 13.14 -12.94 17.55
N PRO A 17 13.26 -14.04 18.32
CA PRO A 17 13.53 -15.35 17.74
C PRO A 17 12.50 -15.64 16.64
N PRO A 18 12.88 -16.24 15.50
CA PRO A 18 11.94 -16.52 14.42
C PRO A 18 10.79 -17.46 14.84
N GLU A 19 10.98 -18.21 15.93
CA GLU A 19 9.98 -19.07 16.57
C GLU A 19 8.89 -18.30 17.31
N GLU A 20 9.16 -17.05 17.67
CA GLU A 20 8.23 -16.22 18.42
C GLU A 20 7.42 -15.34 17.47
N ARG A 21 6.16 -15.14 17.85
CA ARG A 21 5.26 -14.18 17.21
C ARG A 21 5.31 -12.85 17.93
N SER A 22 5.27 -11.78 17.18
CA SER A 22 5.04 -10.45 17.73
C SER A 22 3.60 -10.29 18.24
N ASP A 23 3.34 -9.26 19.05
CA ASP A 23 1.98 -8.94 19.50
C ASP A 23 1.04 -8.64 18.33
N ALA A 24 1.56 -8.00 17.28
CA ALA A 24 0.82 -7.76 16.05
C ALA A 24 0.43 -9.06 15.35
N GLU A 25 1.35 -10.02 15.29
CA GLU A 25 1.09 -11.35 14.73
C GLU A 25 0.09 -12.13 15.57
N ASN A 26 0.20 -12.07 16.90
CA ASN A 26 -0.75 -12.69 17.81
C ASN A 26 -2.16 -12.08 17.68
N LYS A 27 -2.27 -10.77 17.39
CA LYS A 27 -3.57 -10.14 17.05
C LYS A 27 -4.15 -10.75 15.77
N TRP A 28 -3.35 -10.97 14.74
CA TRP A 28 -3.83 -11.63 13.52
C TRP A 28 -4.20 -13.10 13.73
N VAL A 29 -3.44 -13.83 14.54
CA VAL A 29 -3.73 -15.23 14.90
C VAL A 29 -5.07 -15.34 15.62
N SER A 30 -5.38 -14.43 16.56
CA SER A 30 -6.66 -14.47 17.27
C SER A 30 -7.86 -14.22 16.36
N LEU A 31 -7.65 -13.48 15.26
CA LEU A 31 -8.65 -13.20 14.24
C LEU A 31 -8.72 -14.27 13.13
N GLN A 32 -7.75 -15.19 13.07
CA GLN A 32 -7.64 -16.17 11.99
C GLN A 32 -8.89 -17.05 11.85
N PRO A 33 -9.50 -17.62 12.91
CA PRO A 33 -10.69 -18.46 12.75
C PRO A 33 -11.88 -17.69 12.14
N TYR A 34 -12.04 -16.43 12.50
CA TYR A 34 -13.06 -15.56 11.95
C TYR A 34 -12.80 -15.26 10.46
N LEU A 35 -11.57 -14.85 10.11
CA LEU A 35 -11.19 -14.60 8.72
C LEU A 35 -11.35 -15.84 7.84
N GLN A 36 -11.02 -17.02 8.37
CA GLN A 36 -11.23 -18.31 7.70
C GLN A 36 -12.72 -18.55 7.42
N SER A 37 -13.59 -18.32 8.41
CA SER A 37 -15.05 -18.45 8.25
C SER A 37 -15.64 -17.48 7.21
N ARG A 38 -14.95 -16.35 6.97
CA ARG A 38 -15.28 -15.37 5.94
C ARG A 38 -14.70 -15.72 4.56
N GLY A 39 -13.97 -16.83 4.45
CA GLY A 39 -13.37 -17.31 3.21
C GLY A 39 -11.97 -16.76 2.91
N TYR A 40 -11.22 -16.34 3.94
CA TYR A 40 -9.87 -15.82 3.80
C TYR A 40 -8.86 -16.65 4.59
N GLN A 41 -7.98 -17.34 3.87
CA GLN A 41 -6.93 -18.18 4.43
C GLN A 41 -5.66 -17.35 4.66
N LEU A 42 -5.22 -17.23 5.91
CA LEU A 42 -3.93 -16.64 6.27
C LEU A 42 -2.78 -17.65 6.05
N ARG A 43 -1.56 -17.12 5.91
CA ARG A 43 -0.32 -17.92 5.78
C ARG A 43 -0.08 -18.82 7.02
N PRO A 44 0.73 -19.89 6.89
CA PRO A 44 1.02 -20.82 8.00
C PRO A 44 1.43 -20.13 9.29
N ARG A 45 2.26 -19.08 9.22
CA ARG A 45 2.73 -18.32 10.38
C ARG A 45 1.60 -17.77 11.27
N TYR A 46 0.41 -17.52 10.71
CA TYR A 46 -0.75 -16.95 11.40
C TYR A 46 -1.80 -18.00 11.80
N GLN A 47 -1.51 -19.30 11.66
CA GLN A 47 -2.41 -20.36 12.13
C GLN A 47 -2.31 -20.54 13.66
N PRO A 48 -3.42 -20.71 14.40
CA PRO A 48 -3.39 -20.87 15.86
C PRO A 48 -2.45 -21.97 16.35
N ASP A 49 -2.36 -23.08 15.61
CA ASP A 49 -1.57 -24.27 15.90
C ASP A 49 -0.20 -24.29 15.20
N TRP A 50 0.26 -23.17 14.64
CA TRP A 50 1.49 -23.20 13.85
C TRP A 50 2.72 -23.63 14.65
N VAL A 51 3.43 -24.56 14.03
CA VAL A 51 4.73 -25.04 14.42
C VAL A 51 5.70 -24.56 13.34
N PRO A 52 6.81 -23.90 13.70
CA PRO A 52 7.79 -23.44 12.73
C PRO A 52 8.26 -24.57 11.82
N SER A 53 8.15 -24.37 10.51
CA SER A 53 8.40 -25.42 9.52
C SER A 53 9.86 -25.93 9.55
N TRP A 54 10.80 -25.08 9.95
CA TRP A 54 12.20 -25.46 10.14
C TRP A 54 12.43 -26.43 11.30
N LYS A 55 11.57 -26.45 12.31
CA LYS A 55 11.66 -27.46 13.40
C LYS A 55 11.31 -28.86 12.92
N VAL A 56 10.47 -28.96 11.89
CA VAL A 56 10.06 -30.23 11.29
C VAL A 56 11.03 -30.66 10.20
N THR A 57 11.47 -29.72 9.36
CA THR A 57 12.30 -30.02 8.18
C THR A 57 13.80 -30.03 8.47
N GLY A 58 14.25 -29.41 9.56
CA GLY A 58 15.67 -29.17 9.85
C GLY A 58 16.31 -28.07 9.01
N ALA A 59 15.52 -27.33 8.23
CA ALA A 59 16.00 -26.19 7.43
C ALA A 59 16.44 -25.01 8.32
N ARG A 60 17.06 -23.99 7.74
CA ARG A 60 17.28 -22.73 8.47
C ARG A 60 15.98 -21.92 8.50
N PRO A 61 15.71 -21.16 9.58
CA PRO A 61 14.55 -20.27 9.62
C PRO A 61 14.50 -19.33 8.40
N SER A 62 15.64 -18.74 8.02
CA SER A 62 15.77 -17.84 6.86
C SER A 62 15.48 -18.48 5.49
N GLU A 63 15.30 -19.80 5.43
CA GLU A 63 14.92 -20.55 4.22
C GLU A 63 13.45 -20.97 4.23
N SER A 64 12.72 -20.58 5.28
CA SER A 64 11.35 -20.98 5.54
C SER A 64 10.40 -19.80 5.36
N GLU A 65 9.36 -19.99 4.55
CA GLU A 65 8.37 -18.94 4.25
C GLU A 65 7.73 -18.37 5.53
N ASP A 66 7.41 -19.24 6.47
CA ASP A 66 6.76 -18.93 7.75
C ASP A 66 7.72 -18.28 8.77
N SER A 67 8.94 -17.89 8.36
CA SER A 67 9.81 -16.99 9.12
C SER A 67 9.71 -15.52 8.66
N ILE A 68 8.97 -15.23 7.58
CA ILE A 68 8.89 -13.90 6.98
C ILE A 68 7.78 -13.10 7.66
N ASP A 69 8.16 -12.18 8.55
CA ASP A 69 7.28 -11.14 9.12
C ASP A 69 7.55 -9.80 8.45
N ALA A 70 6.52 -9.18 7.87
CA ALA A 70 6.82 -8.07 6.97
C ALA A 70 5.70 -7.14 6.50
N LEU A 71 4.50 -7.23 7.06
CA LEU A 71 3.44 -6.28 6.72
C LEU A 71 3.14 -5.35 7.91
N PRO A 72 2.69 -4.11 7.65
CA PRO A 72 2.31 -3.19 8.71
C PRO A 72 1.31 -3.82 9.68
N ILE A 73 1.32 -3.40 10.94
CA ILE A 73 0.50 -3.99 12.03
C ILE A 73 -0.99 -4.20 11.64
N ARG A 74 -1.56 -3.27 10.85
CA ARG A 74 -2.97 -3.28 10.43
C ARG A 74 -3.22 -3.86 9.03
N VAL A 75 -2.22 -4.48 8.40
CA VAL A 75 -2.31 -4.99 7.03
C VAL A 75 -1.72 -6.39 6.98
N LEU A 76 -2.44 -7.35 6.40
CA LEU A 76 -1.94 -8.71 6.21
C LEU A 76 -2.40 -9.31 4.89
N ASP A 77 -1.55 -10.13 4.28
CA ASP A 77 -1.89 -10.90 3.10
C ASP A 77 -2.78 -12.11 3.43
N ALA A 78 -3.62 -12.51 2.48
CA ALA A 78 -4.43 -13.71 2.57
C ALA A 78 -4.70 -14.30 1.19
N THR A 79 -5.16 -15.55 1.16
CA THR A 79 -5.70 -16.19 -0.03
C THR A 79 -7.22 -16.32 0.12
N ARG A 80 -7.97 -15.76 -0.82
CA ARG A 80 -9.42 -15.93 -0.86
C ARG A 80 -9.76 -17.35 -1.31
N THR A 81 -10.50 -18.09 -0.49
CA THR A 81 -10.66 -19.55 -0.66
C THR A 81 -11.51 -19.94 -1.87
N ARG A 82 -12.47 -19.10 -2.28
CA ARG A 82 -13.39 -19.43 -3.38
C ARG A 82 -12.74 -19.48 -4.76
N ASP A 83 -11.64 -18.76 -4.96
CA ASP A 83 -11.01 -18.59 -6.29
C ASP A 83 -9.48 -18.54 -6.25
N GLY A 84 -8.86 -18.68 -5.08
CA GLY A 84 -7.40 -18.64 -4.92
C GLY A 84 -6.80 -17.25 -5.11
N LEU A 85 -7.62 -16.18 -5.16
CA LEU A 85 -7.11 -14.84 -5.35
C LEU A 85 -6.26 -14.41 -4.15
N GLN A 86 -5.02 -13.97 -4.43
CA GLN A 86 -4.17 -13.32 -3.43
C GLN A 86 -4.70 -11.91 -3.15
N VAL A 87 -4.95 -11.64 -1.87
CA VAL A 87 -5.53 -10.39 -1.39
C VAL A 87 -4.72 -9.83 -0.22
N VAL A 88 -5.00 -8.58 0.09
CA VAL A 88 -4.55 -7.90 1.30
C VAL A 88 -5.77 -7.51 2.11
N ILE A 89 -5.72 -7.77 3.41
CA ILE A 89 -6.74 -7.42 4.40
C ILE A 89 -6.18 -6.27 5.24
N LYS A 90 -6.86 -5.13 5.21
CA LYS A 90 -6.55 -3.95 6.05
C LYS A 90 -7.58 -3.82 7.16
N MET A 91 -7.13 -3.58 8.39
CA MET A 91 -7.98 -3.16 9.50
C MET A 91 -8.18 -1.65 9.46
N LEU A 92 -9.40 -1.20 9.19
CA LEU A 92 -9.81 0.19 9.31
C LEU A 92 -10.39 0.43 10.69
N ILE A 93 -9.67 1.21 11.48
CA ILE A 93 -10.09 1.64 12.81
C ILE A 93 -9.89 3.16 12.83
N THR A 94 -11.00 3.89 12.78
CA THR A 94 -11.00 5.35 12.74
C THR A 94 -10.34 5.91 13.99
N SER A 95 -9.40 6.81 13.80
CA SER A 95 -8.72 7.49 14.92
C SER A 95 -9.49 8.74 15.31
N HIS A 96 -9.87 8.85 16.59
CA HIS A 96 -10.55 10.03 17.12
C HIS A 96 -9.63 11.26 17.21
N ASP A 97 -8.31 11.05 17.34
CA ASP A 97 -7.35 12.15 17.61
C ASP A 97 -7.01 12.97 16.37
N ASN A 98 -6.89 12.32 15.20
CA ASN A 98 -6.47 12.94 13.94
C ASN A 98 -7.48 12.76 12.80
N ARG A 99 -8.66 12.16 13.06
CA ARG A 99 -9.69 11.83 12.07
C ARG A 99 -9.16 11.00 10.88
N GLU A 100 -8.11 10.23 11.10
CA GLU A 100 -7.60 9.26 10.14
C GLU A 100 -8.62 8.12 9.96
N GLY A 101 -8.83 7.71 8.71
CA GLY A 101 -9.76 6.66 8.32
C GLY A 101 -11.21 7.12 8.17
N GLU A 102 -11.52 8.38 8.46
CA GLU A 102 -12.90 8.91 8.52
C GLU A 102 -13.72 8.62 7.24
N TYR A 103 -13.13 8.82 6.07
CA TYR A 103 -13.79 8.59 4.78
C TYR A 103 -13.30 7.34 4.05
N GLU A 104 -12.29 6.65 4.59
CA GLU A 104 -11.56 5.63 3.83
C GLU A 104 -12.47 4.49 3.36
N LEU A 105 -13.23 3.89 4.28
CA LEU A 105 -14.15 2.80 3.92
C LEU A 105 -15.19 3.25 2.89
N GLU A 106 -15.75 4.45 3.10
CA GLU A 106 -16.83 4.96 2.26
C GLU A 106 -16.36 5.24 0.84
N ILE A 107 -15.17 5.85 0.69
CA ILE A 107 -14.53 6.09 -0.62
C ILE A 107 -14.28 4.76 -1.33
N LEU A 108 -13.67 3.80 -0.63
CA LEU A 108 -13.35 2.48 -1.17
C LEU A 108 -14.60 1.73 -1.65
N GLN A 109 -15.67 1.72 -0.85
CA GLN A 109 -16.94 1.10 -1.24
C GLN A 109 -17.63 1.85 -2.38
N HIS A 110 -17.65 3.18 -2.34
CA HIS A 110 -18.27 4.01 -3.37
C HIS A 110 -17.66 3.75 -4.74
N PHE A 111 -16.34 3.85 -4.85
CA PHE A 111 -15.64 3.66 -6.13
C PHE A 111 -15.50 2.20 -6.55
N SER A 112 -15.83 1.25 -5.68
CA SER A 112 -15.95 -0.17 -6.05
C SER A 112 -17.37 -0.58 -6.43
N SER A 113 -18.34 0.32 -6.34
CA SER A 113 -19.72 0.05 -6.74
C SER A 113 -19.82 -0.22 -8.26
N PRO A 114 -20.88 -0.91 -8.73
CA PRO A 114 -21.08 -1.17 -10.16
C PRO A 114 -21.04 0.08 -11.05
N LEU A 115 -21.41 1.25 -10.51
CA LEU A 115 -21.41 2.52 -11.22
C LEU A 115 -20.01 2.99 -11.60
N TYR A 116 -19.03 2.83 -10.70
CA TYR A 116 -17.68 3.38 -10.88
C TYR A 116 -16.62 2.32 -11.17
N SER A 117 -16.88 1.06 -10.84
CA SER A 117 -15.91 -0.03 -11.05
C SER A 117 -15.61 -0.31 -12.53
N GLN A 118 -16.49 0.13 -13.43
CA GLN A 118 -16.31 0.02 -14.89
C GLN A 118 -15.66 1.24 -15.53
N ASP A 119 -15.51 2.35 -14.79
CA ASP A 119 -14.82 3.53 -15.29
C ASP A 119 -13.31 3.25 -15.36
N ILE A 120 -12.76 3.32 -16.57
CA ILE A 120 -11.34 3.01 -16.80
C ILE A 120 -10.43 4.05 -16.13
N THR A 121 -10.91 5.28 -15.94
CA THR A 121 -10.18 6.38 -15.29
C THR A 121 -10.24 6.31 -13.76
N ASN A 122 -11.08 5.42 -13.21
CA ASN A 122 -11.10 5.14 -11.79
C ASN A 122 -9.90 4.25 -11.41
N HIS A 123 -8.87 4.90 -10.89
CA HIS A 123 -7.67 4.27 -10.34
C HIS A 123 -7.69 4.19 -8.80
N THR A 124 -8.86 4.18 -8.16
CA THR A 124 -8.97 3.79 -6.74
C THR A 124 -8.81 2.28 -6.60
N VAL A 125 -8.05 1.84 -5.60
CA VAL A 125 -7.92 0.41 -5.31
C VAL A 125 -9.29 -0.25 -5.05
N PRO A 126 -9.60 -1.38 -5.71
CA PRO A 126 -10.88 -2.05 -5.49
C PRO A 126 -11.04 -2.59 -4.07
N CYS A 127 -12.20 -2.31 -3.47
CA CYS A 127 -12.75 -2.97 -2.29
C CYS A 127 -13.46 -4.24 -2.74
N LEU A 128 -12.83 -5.40 -2.54
CA LEU A 128 -13.35 -6.70 -2.94
C LEU A 128 -14.39 -7.25 -1.96
N ASP A 129 -14.25 -6.89 -0.69
CA ASP A 129 -15.12 -7.27 0.42
C ASP A 129 -14.83 -6.35 1.62
N SER A 130 -15.82 -6.20 2.50
CA SER A 130 -15.65 -5.48 3.76
C SER A 130 -16.60 -6.04 4.82
N PHE A 131 -16.10 -6.25 6.04
CA PHE A 131 -16.89 -6.83 7.13
C PHE A 131 -16.34 -6.41 8.51
N PRO A 132 -17.15 -6.47 9.59
CA PRO A 132 -16.75 -5.97 10.91
C PRO A 132 -15.55 -6.71 11.51
N ILE A 133 -14.76 -6.02 12.33
CA ILE A 133 -13.73 -6.62 13.17
C ILE A 133 -14.39 -7.05 14.49
N PRO A 134 -14.34 -8.34 14.87
CA PRO A 134 -14.92 -8.80 16.13
C PRO A 134 -14.32 -8.07 17.34
N GLY A 135 -15.19 -7.49 18.17
CA GLY A 135 -14.80 -6.81 19.40
C GLY A 135 -14.26 -5.39 19.24
N GLU A 136 -14.21 -4.84 18.03
CA GLU A 136 -13.80 -3.46 17.76
C GLU A 136 -15.02 -2.67 17.24
N ASP A 137 -15.58 -1.79 18.06
CA ASP A 137 -16.75 -0.99 17.68
C ASP A 137 -16.42 -0.06 16.51
N GLY A 138 -17.23 -0.09 15.46
CA GLY A 138 -16.97 0.61 14.19
C GLY A 138 -15.75 0.14 13.39
N GLY A 139 -14.99 -0.86 13.88
CA GLY A 139 -13.83 -1.40 13.19
C GLY A 139 -14.22 -2.30 12.02
N MET A 140 -13.58 -2.10 10.86
CA MET A 140 -13.90 -2.83 9.63
C MET A 140 -12.65 -3.45 9.01
N PHE A 141 -12.75 -4.72 8.62
CA PHE A 141 -11.83 -5.31 7.64
C PHE A 141 -12.22 -4.84 6.25
N VAL A 142 -11.22 -4.49 5.46
CA VAL A 142 -11.36 -4.24 4.02
C VAL A 142 -10.39 -5.13 3.26
N VAL A 143 -10.93 -5.84 2.27
CA VAL A 143 -10.18 -6.77 1.43
C VAL A 143 -9.90 -6.10 0.09
N MET A 144 -8.64 -6.02 -0.28
CA MET A 144 -8.15 -5.40 -1.52
C MET A 144 -7.29 -6.40 -2.30
N PRO A 145 -7.10 -6.21 -3.62
CA PRO A 145 -6.15 -7.01 -4.38
C PRO A 145 -4.73 -6.90 -3.79
N LEU A 146 -3.95 -7.98 -3.85
CA LEU A 146 -2.50 -7.88 -3.63
C LEU A 146 -1.87 -7.07 -4.79
N LEU A 147 -1.25 -5.95 -4.45
CA LEU A 147 -0.57 -5.06 -5.41
C LEU A 147 0.93 -4.97 -5.13
N SER A 148 1.65 -4.34 -6.05
CA SER A 148 3.10 -4.23 -6.06
C SER A 148 3.56 -2.79 -6.21
N LYS A 149 4.79 -2.47 -5.80
CA LYS A 149 5.37 -1.16 -6.08
C LYS A 149 5.39 -0.93 -7.60
N TYR A 150 4.96 0.24 -8.07
CA TYR A 150 4.95 0.51 -9.52
C TYR A 150 6.33 0.48 -10.17
N SER A 151 7.39 0.73 -9.38
CA SER A 151 8.78 0.70 -9.82
C SER A 151 9.38 -0.72 -9.89
N ASP A 152 8.62 -1.76 -9.58
CA ASP A 152 9.06 -3.16 -9.62
C ASP A 152 8.11 -4.03 -10.47
N PRO A 153 8.55 -4.52 -11.65
CA PRO A 153 9.89 -4.36 -12.23
C PRO A 153 10.21 -2.91 -12.65
N PRO A 154 11.47 -2.52 -12.91
CA PRO A 154 11.77 -1.18 -13.47
C PRO A 154 11.01 -0.90 -14.78
N PHE A 155 10.80 0.37 -15.11
CA PHE A 155 10.26 0.76 -16.42
C PHE A 155 11.23 0.36 -17.53
N HIS A 156 10.73 -0.31 -18.57
CA HIS A 156 11.55 -0.77 -19.69
C HIS A 156 11.92 0.37 -20.66
N ASP A 157 10.96 1.24 -20.96
CA ASP A 157 11.09 2.34 -21.91
C ASP A 157 10.21 3.53 -21.52
N LEU A 158 10.31 4.62 -22.30
CA LEU A 158 9.53 5.84 -22.08
C LEU A 158 8.03 5.66 -22.33
N SER A 159 7.62 4.66 -23.10
CA SER A 159 6.20 4.39 -23.35
C SER A 159 5.54 3.85 -22.08
N GLU A 160 6.24 2.98 -21.34
CA GLU A 160 5.75 2.52 -20.03
C GLU A 160 5.67 3.65 -18.99
N VAL A 161 6.63 4.58 -19.01
CA VAL A 161 6.60 5.77 -18.15
C VAL A 161 5.43 6.68 -18.53
N HIS A 162 5.19 6.88 -19.82
CA HIS A 162 4.06 7.66 -20.31
C HIS A 162 2.72 7.03 -19.91
N ASP A 163 2.57 5.72 -20.04
CA ASP A 163 1.37 4.98 -19.63
C ASP A 163 1.12 5.12 -18.11
N PHE A 164 2.17 4.94 -17.30
CA PHE A 164 2.09 5.18 -15.86
C PHE A 164 1.63 6.59 -15.50
N LEU A 165 2.26 7.61 -16.10
CA LEU A 165 1.90 9.01 -15.87
C LEU A 165 0.46 9.29 -16.28
N THR A 166 0.03 8.76 -17.43
CA THR A 166 -1.35 8.91 -17.92
C THR A 166 -2.35 8.37 -16.91
N GLN A 167 -2.18 7.13 -16.47
CA GLN A 167 -3.08 6.47 -15.52
C GLN A 167 -3.15 7.17 -14.16
N ILE A 168 -2.02 7.61 -13.59
CA ILE A 168 -2.06 8.31 -12.30
C ILE A 168 -2.67 9.72 -12.44
N PHE A 169 -2.49 10.40 -13.58
CA PHE A 169 -3.11 11.70 -13.83
C PHE A 169 -4.62 11.58 -14.01
N GLU A 170 -5.07 10.58 -14.78
CA GLU A 170 -6.50 10.24 -14.92
C GLU A 170 -7.11 9.88 -13.57
N GLY A 171 -6.42 9.05 -12.79
CA GLY A 171 -6.86 8.65 -11.45
C GLY A 171 -7.03 9.83 -10.49
N LEU A 172 -6.08 10.77 -10.50
CA LEU A 172 -6.19 11.96 -9.65
C LEU A 172 -7.29 12.91 -10.13
N ALA A 173 -7.39 13.12 -11.44
CA ALA A 173 -8.47 13.92 -12.02
C ALA A 173 -9.85 13.31 -11.71
N PHE A 174 -9.96 11.99 -11.74
CA PHE A 174 -11.16 11.26 -11.35
C PHE A 174 -11.52 11.52 -9.88
N LEU A 175 -10.58 11.37 -8.94
CA LEU A 175 -10.80 11.66 -7.52
C LEU A 175 -11.25 13.12 -7.31
N HIS A 176 -10.53 14.06 -7.92
CA HIS A 176 -10.80 15.50 -7.80
C HIS A 176 -12.17 15.86 -8.40
N GLY A 177 -12.54 15.25 -9.52
CA GLY A 177 -13.85 15.41 -10.16
C GLY A 177 -15.02 14.94 -9.28
N HIS A 178 -14.76 13.98 -8.37
CA HIS A 178 -15.72 13.49 -7.37
C HIS A 178 -15.62 14.23 -6.02
N ASN A 179 -14.91 15.36 -5.98
CA ASN A 179 -14.70 16.20 -4.80
C ASN A 179 -13.98 15.45 -3.65
N ILE A 180 -13.05 14.56 -4.00
CA ILE A 180 -12.19 13.86 -3.05
C ILE A 180 -10.75 14.30 -3.24
N ALA A 181 -10.11 14.70 -2.14
CA ALA A 181 -8.67 14.91 -2.08
C ALA A 181 -8.03 13.75 -1.30
N HIS A 182 -6.90 13.22 -1.78
CA HIS A 182 -6.21 12.07 -1.20
C HIS A 182 -5.39 12.45 0.04
N CYS A 183 -4.76 13.63 0.03
CA CYS A 183 -3.97 14.25 1.10
C CYS A 183 -2.66 13.55 1.51
N ASP A 184 -2.43 12.30 1.09
CA ASP A 184 -1.18 11.55 1.32
C ASP A 184 -0.68 10.84 0.05
N ILE A 185 -0.59 11.54 -1.08
CA ILE A 185 0.01 10.97 -2.29
C ILE A 185 1.52 10.81 -2.08
N ALA A 186 2.01 9.58 -2.23
CA ALA A 186 3.41 9.22 -2.11
C ALA A 186 3.71 7.97 -2.95
N SER A 187 4.97 7.70 -3.26
CA SER A 187 5.36 6.53 -4.06
C SER A 187 4.89 5.20 -3.45
N ALA A 188 4.78 5.13 -2.11
CA ALA A 188 4.28 3.96 -1.40
C ALA A 188 2.75 3.80 -1.49
N ASN A 189 2.02 4.86 -1.82
CA ASN A 189 0.55 4.89 -1.88
C ASN A 189 0.03 4.85 -3.33
N ILE A 190 0.93 4.63 -4.30
CA ILE A 190 0.57 4.25 -5.67
C ILE A 190 1.13 2.86 -5.90
N MET A 191 0.27 1.93 -6.28
CA MET A 191 0.65 0.53 -6.50
C MET A 191 0.21 0.07 -7.88
N MET A 192 0.78 -1.04 -8.33
CA MET A 192 0.57 -1.63 -9.65
C MET A 192 0.08 -3.05 -9.51
N ASP A 193 -0.90 -3.43 -10.32
CA ASP A 193 -1.20 -4.84 -10.55
C ASP A 193 -0.19 -5.43 -11.55
N LYS A 194 0.87 -6.05 -11.02
CA LYS A 194 1.92 -6.64 -11.85
C LYS A 194 1.67 -8.09 -12.26
N ARG A 195 0.57 -8.71 -11.81
CA ARG A 195 0.26 -10.11 -12.12
C ARG A 195 0.27 -10.43 -13.62
N PRO A 196 -0.22 -9.56 -14.53
CA PRO A 196 -0.14 -9.81 -15.97
C PRO A 196 1.28 -9.99 -16.52
N LEU A 197 2.31 -9.57 -15.79
CA LEU A 197 3.71 -9.67 -16.20
C LEU A 197 4.34 -11.05 -15.87
N TYR A 198 3.64 -11.91 -15.13
CA TYR A 198 4.14 -13.19 -14.65
C TYR A 198 3.24 -14.35 -15.10
N GLU A 199 3.84 -15.52 -15.30
CA GLU A 199 3.14 -16.77 -15.64
C GLU A 199 2.76 -17.60 -14.41
N GLU A 200 3.22 -17.18 -13.22
CA GLU A 200 3.01 -17.85 -11.95
C GLU A 200 2.78 -16.83 -10.82
N SER A 201 2.08 -17.24 -9.77
CA SER A 201 1.88 -16.44 -8.56
C SER A 201 3.19 -16.20 -7.80
N PHE A 202 3.22 -15.09 -7.08
CA PHE A 202 4.41 -14.66 -6.35
C PHE A 202 4.12 -14.48 -4.87
N HIS A 203 5.14 -14.66 -4.04
CA HIS A 203 5.02 -14.49 -2.61
C HIS A 203 4.54 -13.07 -2.27
N PRO A 204 3.54 -12.88 -1.39
CA PRO A 204 2.91 -11.58 -1.14
C PRO A 204 3.89 -10.50 -0.64
N PHE A 205 4.83 -10.87 0.21
CA PHE A 205 5.92 -9.97 0.64
C PHE A 205 7.14 -9.99 -0.29
N HIS A 206 7.82 -11.13 -0.46
CA HIS A 206 8.94 -11.26 -1.39
C HIS A 206 8.46 -11.55 -2.81
N GLN A 207 7.83 -10.57 -3.45
CA GLN A 207 7.18 -10.69 -4.77
C GLN A 207 8.11 -11.00 -5.96
N HIS A 208 9.39 -11.24 -5.70
CA HIS A 208 10.36 -11.80 -6.65
C HIS A 208 10.62 -13.29 -6.40
N ARG A 209 9.78 -13.95 -5.60
CA ARG A 209 9.91 -15.37 -5.23
C ARG A 209 8.60 -16.12 -5.41
N THR A 210 8.71 -17.44 -5.56
CA THR A 210 7.60 -18.39 -5.48
C THR A 210 6.87 -18.30 -4.15
N LEU A 211 5.63 -18.78 -4.08
CA LEU A 211 4.80 -18.73 -2.87
C LEU A 211 5.44 -19.36 -1.63
N ASP A 212 6.31 -20.36 -1.80
CA ASP A 212 7.08 -20.98 -0.71
C ASP A 212 8.34 -20.19 -0.30
N GLY A 213 8.57 -19.02 -0.89
CA GLY A 213 9.72 -18.17 -0.62
C GLY A 213 11.06 -18.68 -1.14
N LYS A 214 11.11 -19.81 -1.87
CA LYS A 214 12.39 -20.46 -2.22
C LYS A 214 12.99 -19.98 -3.52
N ARG A 215 12.29 -20.18 -4.63
CA ARG A 215 12.81 -19.92 -5.98
C ARG A 215 12.56 -18.47 -6.39
N ARG A 216 13.56 -17.84 -6.99
CA ARG A 216 13.39 -16.51 -7.62
C ARG A 216 12.53 -16.64 -8.88
N ILE A 217 11.58 -15.73 -9.04
CA ILE A 217 10.78 -15.57 -10.25
C ILE A 217 11.13 -14.24 -10.92
N LEU A 218 10.93 -14.18 -12.23
CA LEU A 218 11.20 -13.00 -13.05
C LEU A 218 9.98 -12.69 -13.91
N PRO A 219 9.70 -11.41 -14.20
CA PRO A 219 8.66 -11.06 -15.15
C PRO A 219 8.98 -11.69 -16.52
N LYS A 220 7.96 -12.23 -17.17
CA LYS A 220 8.02 -12.84 -18.50
C LYS A 220 7.61 -11.87 -19.60
N HIS A 221 6.90 -10.82 -19.21
CA HIS A 221 6.44 -9.76 -20.09
C HIS A 221 6.82 -8.40 -19.53
N VAL A 222 6.99 -7.44 -20.43
CA VAL A 222 7.07 -6.01 -20.11
C VAL A 222 5.65 -5.40 -20.16
N ARG A 223 5.46 -4.20 -19.58
CA ARG A 223 4.12 -3.57 -19.47
C ARG A 223 3.54 -3.22 -20.84
N SER A 224 4.40 -2.87 -21.81
CA SER A 224 3.97 -2.60 -23.18
C SER A 224 3.44 -3.85 -23.92
N GLN A 225 3.79 -5.05 -23.47
CA GLN A 225 3.25 -6.32 -24.02
C GLN A 225 1.98 -6.77 -23.29
N ARG A 226 1.87 -6.47 -21.99
CA ARG A 226 0.76 -6.86 -21.12
C ARG A 226 0.36 -5.65 -20.28
N PRO A 227 -0.72 -4.94 -20.66
CA PRO A 227 -1.17 -3.76 -19.94
C PRO A 227 -1.36 -4.04 -18.45
N VAL A 228 -0.86 -3.12 -17.63
CA VAL A 228 -0.98 -3.14 -16.16
C VAL A 228 -1.85 -1.98 -15.71
N ARG A 229 -2.47 -2.11 -14.53
CA ARG A 229 -3.21 -1.00 -13.90
C ARG A 229 -2.47 -0.48 -12.69
N TYR A 230 -2.47 0.85 -12.55
CA TYR A 230 -1.99 1.54 -11.35
C TYR A 230 -3.16 1.97 -10.47
N TYR A 231 -2.95 2.01 -9.17
CA TYR A 231 -3.99 2.34 -8.19
C TYR A 231 -3.45 3.27 -7.11
N TYR A 232 -4.24 4.28 -6.78
CA TYR A 232 -4.15 4.97 -5.50
C TYR A 232 -4.68 4.06 -4.39
N ILE A 233 -3.90 3.92 -3.34
CA ILE A 233 -4.24 3.15 -2.13
C ILE A 233 -4.13 4.06 -0.91
N ASP A 234 -4.64 3.58 0.23
CA ASP A 234 -4.46 4.22 1.54
C ASP A 234 -5.12 5.61 1.62
N PHE A 235 -6.45 5.61 1.74
CA PHE A 235 -7.27 6.82 1.85
C PHE A 235 -7.43 7.27 3.32
N GLY A 236 -6.51 6.87 4.21
CA GLY A 236 -6.57 7.17 5.63
C GLY A 236 -6.62 8.68 5.94
N TYR A 237 -6.01 9.52 5.11
CA TYR A 237 -6.04 10.98 5.25
C TYR A 237 -6.97 11.69 4.25
N ALA A 238 -7.66 10.93 3.40
CA ALA A 238 -8.49 11.49 2.36
C ALA A 238 -9.64 12.32 2.93
N LYS A 239 -10.07 13.33 2.18
CA LYS A 239 -11.18 14.20 2.53
C LYS A 239 -12.21 14.23 1.41
N TRP A 240 -13.46 13.98 1.77
CA TRP A 240 -14.57 13.98 0.84
C TRP A 240 -15.47 15.20 1.07
N PHE A 241 -15.44 16.14 0.14
CA PHE A 241 -16.24 17.36 0.16
C PHE A 241 -17.61 17.10 -0.49
N LYS A 242 -18.51 16.45 0.25
CA LYS A 242 -19.86 16.11 -0.23
C LYS A 242 -20.77 17.34 -0.38
N ASP A 243 -20.58 18.34 0.48
CA ASP A 243 -21.33 19.59 0.42
C ASP A 243 -20.48 20.67 -0.29
N ILE A 244 -20.94 21.09 -1.47
CA ILE A 244 -20.23 22.07 -2.30
C ILE A 244 -20.19 23.47 -1.67
N SER A 245 -21.04 23.73 -0.66
CA SER A 245 -21.07 25.00 0.08
C SER A 245 -20.01 25.06 1.19
N THR A 246 -19.44 23.91 1.57
CA THR A 246 -18.37 23.88 2.58
C THR A 246 -17.07 24.45 2.03
N SER A 247 -16.35 25.19 2.89
CA SER A 247 -15.03 25.70 2.54
C SER A 247 -14.10 24.55 2.18
N ARG A 248 -13.50 24.59 0.98
CA ARG A 248 -12.53 23.61 0.48
C ARG A 248 -11.15 23.82 1.10
N THR A 249 -11.11 23.95 2.42
CA THR A 249 -9.88 24.20 3.17
C THR A 249 -9.76 23.20 4.31
N VAL A 250 -8.57 22.62 4.46
CA VAL A 250 -8.25 21.73 5.57
C VAL A 250 -7.07 22.29 6.36
N SER A 251 -6.95 21.85 7.60
CA SER A 251 -5.83 22.18 8.48
C SER A 251 -5.08 20.91 8.87
N GLY A 252 -3.79 21.06 9.16
CA GLY A 252 -2.94 19.97 9.63
C GLY A 252 -1.72 19.73 8.75
N VAL A 253 -0.77 18.96 9.29
CA VAL A 253 0.51 18.65 8.66
C VAL A 253 0.60 17.15 8.46
N TYR A 254 -0.29 16.63 7.62
CA TYR A 254 -0.39 15.20 7.32
C TYR A 254 0.29 14.88 5.98
N GLY A 255 0.60 13.60 5.80
CA GLY A 255 1.19 13.08 4.58
C GLY A 255 2.72 13.01 4.57
N LYS A 256 3.24 12.09 3.75
CA LYS A 256 4.67 11.79 3.59
C LYS A 256 5.39 12.89 2.79
N GLU A 257 4.77 13.33 1.70
CA GLU A 257 5.24 14.46 0.89
C GLU A 257 4.50 15.73 1.33
N ARG A 258 5.08 16.52 2.23
CA ARG A 258 4.40 17.71 2.76
C ARG A 258 4.57 18.90 1.83
N ALA A 259 3.46 19.47 1.39
CA ALA A 259 3.47 20.70 0.61
C ALA A 259 3.88 21.92 1.47
N PRO A 260 4.46 22.99 0.87
CA PRO A 260 4.90 24.17 1.62
C PRO A 260 3.81 24.79 2.50
N GLU A 261 2.57 24.85 2.02
CA GLU A 261 1.41 25.36 2.74
C GLU A 261 1.03 24.50 3.95
N GLN A 262 1.24 23.18 3.88
CA GLN A 262 1.06 22.29 5.01
C GLN A 262 2.14 22.55 6.06
N LEU A 263 3.40 22.72 5.63
CA LEU A 263 4.51 23.04 6.55
C LEU A 263 4.36 24.41 7.21
N ALA A 264 3.72 25.37 6.53
CA ALA A 264 3.37 26.66 7.09
C ALA A 264 2.24 26.59 8.13
N GLY A 265 1.51 25.47 8.23
CA GLY A 265 0.43 25.26 9.19
C GLY A 265 -0.84 26.08 8.89
N ALA A 266 -0.93 26.71 7.71
CA ALA A 266 -2.08 27.49 7.31
C ALA A 266 -3.20 26.57 6.76
N PRO A 267 -4.48 26.97 6.90
CA PRO A 267 -5.55 26.34 6.14
C PRO A 267 -5.24 26.38 4.64
N HIS A 268 -5.39 25.25 3.97
CA HIS A 268 -4.98 25.10 2.57
C HIS A 268 -5.98 24.28 1.77
N ASP A 269 -5.92 24.42 0.46
CA ASP A 269 -6.69 23.62 -0.49
C ASP A 269 -6.03 22.23 -0.64
N PRO A 270 -6.67 21.15 -0.14
CA PRO A 270 -6.07 19.81 -0.20
C PRO A 270 -5.95 19.27 -1.63
N PHE A 271 -6.75 19.77 -2.59
CA PHE A 271 -6.64 19.37 -3.98
C PHE A 271 -5.32 19.89 -4.58
N LYS A 272 -4.87 21.10 -4.20
CA LYS A 272 -3.56 21.62 -4.62
C LYS A 272 -2.40 20.89 -3.94
N VAL A 273 -2.59 20.46 -2.70
CA VAL A 273 -1.63 19.58 -2.01
C VAL A 273 -1.44 18.29 -2.79
N ASP A 274 -2.51 17.62 -3.22
CA ASP A 274 -2.39 16.40 -4.03
C ASP A 274 -1.57 16.63 -5.31
N ILE A 275 -1.79 17.75 -6.02
CA ILE A 275 -1.02 18.10 -7.22
C ILE A 275 0.46 18.29 -6.89
N TYR A 276 0.78 18.98 -5.79
CA TYR A 276 2.15 19.16 -5.34
C TYR A 276 2.81 17.81 -5.02
N GLN A 277 2.11 16.97 -4.25
CA GLN A 277 2.58 15.64 -3.85
C GLN A 277 2.86 14.74 -5.05
N LEU A 278 1.93 14.72 -6.01
CA LEU A 278 2.10 13.99 -7.26
C LEU A 278 3.28 14.52 -8.08
N GLY A 279 3.46 15.84 -8.17
CA GLY A 279 4.62 16.44 -8.81
C GLY A 279 5.94 16.08 -8.11
N ALA A 280 5.93 16.01 -6.77
CA ALA A 280 7.10 15.65 -5.98
C ALA A 280 7.53 14.20 -6.25
N ILE A 281 6.59 13.24 -6.33
CA ILE A 281 6.93 11.85 -6.66
C ILE A 281 7.45 11.72 -8.09
N VAL A 282 6.86 12.41 -9.07
CA VAL A 282 7.31 12.37 -10.46
C VAL A 282 8.75 12.89 -10.56
N ARG A 283 9.04 14.01 -9.90
CA ARG A 283 10.39 14.58 -9.84
C ARG A 283 11.38 13.63 -9.19
N ARG A 284 11.02 13.01 -8.05
CA ARG A 284 11.94 12.15 -7.30
C ARG A 284 12.21 10.83 -8.01
N ASP A 285 11.17 10.20 -8.54
CA ASP A 285 11.23 8.79 -8.92
C ASP A 285 11.55 8.61 -10.41
N LEU A 286 11.25 9.60 -11.26
CA LEU A 286 11.40 9.49 -12.71
C LEU A 286 12.50 10.39 -13.28
N ILE A 287 12.92 11.44 -12.57
CA ILE A 287 13.98 12.35 -13.04
C ILE A 287 15.31 11.97 -12.39
N PRO A 288 16.31 11.50 -13.17
CA PRO A 288 17.63 11.21 -12.64
C PRO A 288 18.25 12.47 -12.02
N VAL A 289 18.71 12.38 -10.77
CA VAL A 289 19.53 13.42 -10.17
C VAL A 289 20.92 13.31 -10.79
N ARG A 290 21.32 14.29 -11.61
CA ARG A 290 22.73 14.40 -12.04
C ARG A 290 23.56 14.67 -10.80
N LEU A 291 24.31 13.68 -10.33
CA LEU A 291 25.38 13.93 -9.37
C LEU A 291 26.40 14.85 -10.06
N PRO A 292 26.91 15.90 -9.38
CA PRO A 292 27.98 16.70 -9.93
C PRO A 292 29.16 15.77 -10.23
N VAL A 293 29.61 15.79 -11.50
CA VAL A 293 30.86 15.15 -11.89
C VAL A 293 31.96 15.88 -11.12
N ILE A 294 32.50 15.26 -10.08
CA ILE A 294 33.75 15.69 -9.48
C ILE A 294 34.81 15.38 -10.52
N LEU A 295 35.14 16.37 -11.35
CA LEU A 295 36.32 16.27 -12.20
C LEU A 295 37.53 16.19 -11.26
N PRO A 296 38.38 15.16 -11.38
CA PRO A 296 39.62 15.14 -10.62
C PRO A 296 40.41 16.39 -11.00
N HIS A 297 40.77 17.19 -10.00
CA HIS A 297 41.70 18.30 -10.19
C HIS A 297 42.96 17.76 -10.85
N SER A 298 43.24 18.23 -12.07
CA SER A 298 44.55 18.03 -12.69
C SER A 298 45.57 18.81 -11.86
N GLU A 299 46.56 18.09 -11.35
CA GLU A 299 47.78 18.63 -10.72
C GLU A 299 48.50 19.64 -11.63
#